data_AF-A0A6J7TKZ5-F1
#
_entry.id   AF-A0A6J7TKZ5-F1
#
_cell.length_a   1.000
_cell.length_b   1.000
_cell.length_c   1.000
_cell.angle_alpha   90.00
_cell.angle_beta   90.00
_cell.angle_gamma   90.00
#
_symmetry.space_group_name_H-M   'P 1'
#
loop_
_entity.id
_entity.type
_entity.pdbx_description
1 polymer ?
#
loop_
_entity_poly.entity_id
_entity_poly.type
_entity_poly.pdbx_seq_one_letter_code
_entity_poly.pdbx_strand_id
1 'polypeptide(L)'
;MASVVGLVLGLATAVVVGWAFYRSAATVNLAKFFKITGILLVFVAAGVLSYGIHEFQEVGWLPGGSNVLVDLSGVLIEGTFLATLVAGLFNLKPTTTTLQVIGYAAYSVTVLYFLLRNKVSPTPAEPKSADLSSVPSS
;
A
#
# COMPACT_ATOMS: atom_id res chain seq x y z
N MET A 1 -25.61 -21.98 30.63
CA MET A 1 -25.74 -22.58 29.29
C MET A 1 -25.46 -21.58 28.16
N ALA A 2 -26.03 -20.37 28.17
CA ALA A 2 -25.83 -19.36 27.11
C ALA A 2 -24.34 -19.02 26.83
N SER A 3 -23.51 -18.90 27.87
CA SER A 3 -22.08 -18.57 27.72
C SER A 3 -21.27 -19.67 27.03
N VAL A 4 -21.64 -20.95 27.21
CA VAL A 4 -20.96 -22.08 26.57
C VAL A 4 -21.29 -22.12 25.08
N VAL A 5 -22.55 -21.83 24.71
CA VAL A 5 -22.97 -21.74 23.30
C VAL A 5 -22.26 -20.59 22.60
N GLY A 6 -22.15 -19.42 23.24
CA GLY A 6 -21.40 -18.28 22.71
C GLY A 6 -19.91 -18.58 22.51
N LEU A 7 -19.28 -19.27 23.46
CA LEU A 7 -17.89 -19.70 23.36
C LEU A 7 -17.68 -20.66 22.18
N VAL A 8 -18.54 -21.67 22.04
CA VAL A 8 -18.44 -22.66 20.95
C VAL A 8 -18.67 -21.99 19.59
N LEU A 9 -19.67 -21.11 19.46
CA LEU A 9 -19.91 -20.37 18.22
C LEU A 9 -18.78 -19.41 17.88
N GLY A 10 -18.24 -18.69 18.86
CA GLY A 10 -17.09 -17.80 18.65
C GLY A 10 -15.86 -18.57 18.19
N LEU A 11 -15.56 -19.70 18.84
CA LEU A 11 -14.44 -20.56 18.47
C LEU A 11 -14.63 -21.15 17.07
N ALA A 12 -15.81 -21.67 16.75
CA ALA A 12 -16.13 -22.19 15.42
C ALA A 12 -15.97 -21.10 14.35
N THR A 13 -16.44 -19.89 14.62
CA THR A 13 -16.29 -18.74 13.72
C THR A 13 -14.82 -18.39 13.51
N ALA A 14 -14.02 -18.34 14.58
CA ALA A 14 -12.60 -18.05 14.50
C ALA A 14 -11.85 -19.10 13.66
N VAL A 15 -12.18 -20.39 13.82
CA VAL A 15 -11.60 -21.48 13.01
C VAL A 15 -11.98 -21.34 11.53
N VAL A 16 -13.25 -21.07 11.23
CA VAL A 16 -13.72 -20.90 9.84
C VAL A 16 -13.04 -19.71 9.17
N VAL A 17 -12.98 -18.56 9.86
CA VAL A 17 -12.31 -17.35 9.37
C VAL A 17 -10.81 -17.61 9.20
N GLY A 18 -10.16 -18.21 10.19
CA GLY A 18 -8.73 -18.55 10.12
C GLY A 18 -8.40 -19.49 8.96
N TRP A 19 -9.24 -20.51 8.72
CA TRP A 19 -9.09 -21.42 7.59
C TRP A 19 -9.28 -20.72 6.25
N ALA A 20 -10.29 -19.84 6.14
CA ALA A 20 -10.52 -19.05 4.93
C ALA A 20 -9.34 -18.12 4.63
N PHE A 21 -8.77 -17.46 5.66
CA PHE A 21 -7.58 -16.64 5.52
C PHE A 21 -6.35 -17.45 5.11
N TYR A 22 -6.11 -18.62 5.72
CA TYR A 22 -4.98 -19.49 5.37
C TYR A 22 -5.07 -19.94 3.91
N ARG A 23 -6.26 -20.38 3.47
CA ARG A 23 -6.49 -20.79 2.09
C ARG A 23 -6.34 -19.62 1.11
N SER A 24 -6.81 -18.44 1.49
CA SER A 24 -6.65 -17.22 0.68
C SER A 24 -5.16 -16.85 0.57
N ALA A 25 -4.45 -16.72 1.69
CA ALA A 25 -3.04 -16.36 1.71
C ALA A 25 -2.16 -17.38 0.97
N ALA A 26 -2.45 -18.67 1.09
CA ALA A 26 -1.70 -19.74 0.41
C ALA A 26 -1.91 -19.77 -1.12
N THR A 27 -2.97 -19.15 -1.63
CA THR A 27 -3.26 -19.08 -3.08
C THR A 27 -2.97 -17.72 -3.69
N VAL A 28 -2.59 -16.73 -2.89
CA VAL A 28 -2.28 -15.38 -3.35
C VAL A 28 -0.94 -15.37 -4.08
N ASN A 29 -0.95 -14.81 -5.28
CA ASN A 29 0.27 -14.56 -6.03
C ASN A 29 1.10 -13.49 -5.32
N LEU A 30 2.25 -13.89 -4.79
CA LEU A 30 3.13 -13.03 -3.98
C LEU A 30 3.61 -11.79 -4.76
N ALA A 31 3.89 -11.94 -6.06
CA ALA A 31 4.26 -10.81 -6.91
C ALA A 31 3.11 -9.81 -7.05
N LYS A 32 1.87 -10.29 -7.17
CA LYS A 32 0.67 -9.43 -7.20
C LYS A 32 0.44 -8.75 -5.85
N PHE A 33 0.62 -9.47 -4.74
CA PHE A 33 0.48 -8.94 -3.39
C PHE A 33 1.47 -7.80 -3.12
N PHE A 34 2.78 -8.03 -3.32
CA PHE A 34 3.81 -7.01 -3.13
C PHE A 34 3.62 -5.80 -4.05
N LYS A 35 3.13 -6.01 -5.27
CA LYS A 35 2.85 -4.91 -6.19
C LYS A 35 1.70 -4.04 -5.67
N ILE A 36 0.61 -4.65 -5.20
CA ILE A 36 -0.54 -3.92 -4.66
C ILE A 36 -0.19 -3.21 -3.35
N THR A 37 0.47 -3.90 -2.41
CA THR A 37 0.88 -3.30 -1.14
C THR A 37 1.95 -2.23 -1.35
N GLY A 38 2.88 -2.44 -2.27
CA GLY A 38 3.88 -1.43 -2.67
C GLY A 38 3.23 -0.17 -3.23
N ILE A 39 2.25 -0.29 -4.14
CA ILE A 39 1.49 0.86 -4.65
C ILE A 39 0.80 1.61 -3.50
N LEU A 40 0.17 0.90 -2.56
CA LEU A 40 -0.48 1.51 -1.41
C LEU A 40 0.51 2.24 -0.50
N LEU A 41 1.69 1.65 -0.27
CA LEU A 41 2.77 2.28 0.50
C LEU A 41 3.30 3.57 -0.16
N VAL A 42 3.34 3.65 -1.49
CA VAL A 42 3.74 4.89 -2.20
C VAL A 42 2.80 6.03 -1.85
N PHE A 43 1.49 5.79 -1.85
CA PHE A 43 0.50 6.82 -1.50
C PHE A 43 0.53 7.21 -0.03
N VAL A 44 0.73 6.25 0.88
CA VAL A 44 0.93 6.54 2.31
C VAL A 44 2.16 7.44 2.51
N ALA A 45 3.29 7.11 1.86
CA ALA A 45 4.51 7.92 1.92
C ALA A 45 4.31 9.33 1.33
N ALA A 46 3.57 9.44 0.23
CA ALA A 46 3.20 10.72 -0.38
C ALA A 46 2.39 11.58 0.61
N GLY A 47 1.46 10.96 1.36
CA GLY A 47 0.71 11.61 2.44
C GLY A 47 1.60 12.13 3.57
N VAL A 48 2.58 11.34 4.02
CA VAL A 48 3.55 11.75 5.05
C VAL A 48 4.44 12.91 4.56
N LEU A 49 4.90 12.87 3.30
CA LEU A 49 5.67 13.96 2.68
C LEU A 49 4.84 15.26 2.62
N SER A 50 3.61 15.14 2.16
CA SER A 50 2.62 16.21 2.08
C SER A 50 2.39 16.85 3.46
N TYR A 51 2.22 16.04 4.50
CA TYR A 51 2.13 16.51 5.89
C TYR A 51 3.39 17.24 6.33
N GLY A 52 4.58 16.70 6.05
CA GLY A 52 5.84 17.39 6.35
C GLY A 52 5.94 18.76 5.68
N ILE A 53 5.53 18.88 4.40
CA ILE A 53 5.51 20.17 3.67
C ILE A 53 4.59 21.17 4.37
N HIS A 54 3.45 20.73 4.89
CA HIS A 54 2.52 21.58 5.63
C HIS A 54 3.15 22.13 6.91
N GLU A 55 3.78 21.27 7.71
CA GLU A 55 4.51 21.68 8.92
C GLU A 55 5.64 22.68 8.59
N PHE A 56 6.36 22.46 7.48
CA PHE A 56 7.39 23.39 7.00
C PHE A 56 6.84 24.76 6.53
N GLN A 57 5.59 24.81 6.05
CA GLN A 57 4.89 26.05 5.73
C GLN A 57 4.42 26.78 6.99
N GLU A 58 3.97 26.06 8.01
CA GLU A 58 3.55 26.63 9.30
C GLU A 58 4.71 27.30 10.05
N VAL A 59 5.91 26.69 10.02
CA VAL A 59 7.11 27.28 10.62
C VAL A 59 7.76 28.38 9.76
N GLY A 60 7.15 28.74 8.62
CA GLY A 60 7.56 29.84 7.75
C GLY A 60 8.78 29.58 6.87
N TRP A 61 9.24 28.33 6.78
CA TRP A 61 10.40 27.95 5.95
C TRP A 61 10.06 27.76 4.47
N LEU A 62 8.79 27.45 4.17
CA LEU A 62 8.28 27.32 2.81
C LEU A 62 7.22 28.38 2.49
N PRO A 63 7.29 29.07 1.34
CA PRO A 63 6.22 29.96 0.88
C PRO A 63 4.97 29.14 0.53
N GLY A 64 3.79 29.57 0.98
CA GLY A 64 2.53 28.90 0.63
C GLY A 64 1.40 28.94 1.65
N GLY A 65 1.66 29.39 2.89
CA GLY A 65 0.65 29.42 3.96
C GLY A 65 -0.63 30.22 3.67
N SER A 66 -0.61 31.13 2.69
CA SER A 66 -1.75 31.99 2.31
C SER A 66 -2.33 31.75 0.92
N ASN A 67 -1.78 30.82 0.12
CA ASN A 67 -2.23 30.53 -1.24
C ASN A 67 -2.93 29.17 -1.30
N VAL A 68 -4.18 29.15 -0.83
CA VAL A 68 -5.11 28.03 -1.00
C VAL A 68 -5.62 28.08 -2.44
N LEU A 69 -5.03 27.31 -3.38
CA LEU A 69 -5.55 27.24 -4.77
C LEU A 69 -6.57 26.12 -5.02
N VAL A 70 -6.77 25.16 -4.10
CA VAL A 70 -7.60 24.00 -4.44
C VAL A 70 -8.63 23.70 -3.36
N ASP A 71 -9.83 24.23 -3.58
CA ASP A 71 -11.06 23.77 -2.95
C ASP A 71 -11.55 22.52 -3.72
N LEU A 72 -11.19 21.34 -3.20
CA LEU A 72 -11.64 20.03 -3.71
C LEU A 72 -12.98 19.58 -3.10
N SER A 73 -13.75 20.48 -2.48
CA SER A 73 -15.04 20.16 -1.86
C SER A 73 -16.10 19.62 -2.83
N GLY A 74 -15.83 19.61 -4.14
CA GLY A 74 -16.76 19.13 -5.17
C GLY A 74 -16.60 17.68 -5.63
N VAL A 75 -15.47 17.00 -5.34
CA VAL A 75 -15.15 15.68 -5.97
C VAL A 75 -15.24 14.50 -4.99
N LEU A 76 -15.19 14.76 -3.68
CA LEU A 76 -15.32 13.74 -2.64
C LEU A 76 -16.69 13.87 -1.98
N ILE A 77 -17.65 13.02 -2.36
CA ILE A 77 -18.89 12.87 -1.60
C ILE A 77 -18.51 12.24 -0.25
N GLU A 78 -18.34 13.08 0.76
CA GLU A 78 -18.10 12.67 2.13
C GLU A 78 -19.18 11.66 2.57
N GLY A 79 -18.77 10.54 3.17
CA GLY A 79 -19.68 9.54 3.73
C GLY A 79 -19.79 8.21 2.98
N THR A 80 -19.17 8.04 1.81
CA THR A 80 -19.05 6.70 1.20
C THR A 80 -17.93 5.87 1.84
N PHE A 81 -18.12 4.56 1.97
CA PHE A 81 -17.08 3.64 2.48
C PHE A 81 -15.78 3.76 1.69
N LEU A 82 -15.88 3.89 0.35
CA LEU A 82 -14.73 4.16 -0.51
C LEU A 82 -14.06 5.51 -0.22
N ALA A 83 -14.84 6.58 -0.01
CA ALA A 83 -14.28 7.88 0.38
C ALA A 83 -13.59 7.81 1.75
N THR A 84 -14.11 7.03 2.69
CA THR A 84 -13.50 6.83 4.02
C THR A 84 -12.23 5.99 3.95
N LEU A 85 -12.23 4.96 3.12
CA LEU A 85 -11.06 4.11 2.88
C LEU A 85 -9.96 4.88 2.15
N VAL A 86 -10.33 5.68 1.14
CA VAL A 86 -9.39 6.54 0.42
C VAL A 86 -8.91 7.69 1.30
N ALA A 87 -9.77 8.35 2.07
CA ALA A 87 -9.35 9.37 3.03
C ALA A 87 -8.42 8.80 4.10
N GLY A 88 -8.71 7.60 4.61
CA GLY A 88 -7.89 6.92 5.61
C GLY A 88 -6.53 6.45 5.06
N LEU A 89 -6.49 5.99 3.81
CA LEU A 89 -5.25 5.48 3.18
C LEU A 89 -4.40 6.58 2.55
N PHE A 90 -5.01 7.65 2.04
CA PHE A 90 -4.34 8.71 1.28
C PHE A 90 -4.19 10.02 2.10
N ASN A 91 -4.77 10.10 3.29
CA ASN A 91 -4.76 11.28 4.19
C ASN A 91 -5.05 12.60 3.44
N LEU A 92 -5.97 12.56 2.47
CA LEU A 92 -6.35 13.73 1.70
C LEU A 92 -7.24 14.61 2.57
N LYS A 93 -6.67 15.66 3.18
CA LYS A 93 -7.47 16.70 3.85
C LYS A 93 -8.04 17.69 2.81
N PRO A 94 -9.31 18.13 2.95
CA PRO A 94 -9.95 19.09 2.03
C PRO A 94 -9.26 20.45 1.92
N THR A 95 -8.44 20.84 2.90
CA THR A 95 -7.61 22.06 2.88
C THR A 95 -6.16 21.70 2.59
N THR A 96 -5.81 21.53 1.31
CA THR A 96 -4.43 21.23 0.89
C THR A 96 -3.88 22.42 0.09
N THR A 97 -2.67 22.88 0.43
CA THR A 97 -2.00 23.95 -0.32
C THR A 97 -1.50 23.45 -1.68
N THR A 98 -1.35 24.34 -2.67
CA THR A 98 -0.95 23.98 -4.05
C THR A 98 0.36 23.18 -4.09
N LEU A 99 1.30 23.55 -3.22
CA LEU A 99 2.62 22.93 -3.14
C LEU A 99 2.53 21.48 -2.63
N GLN A 100 1.59 21.23 -1.73
CA GLN A 100 1.37 19.94 -1.12
C GLN A 100 0.70 18.97 -2.10
N VAL A 101 -0.23 19.44 -2.94
CA VAL A 101 -0.80 18.64 -4.06
C VAL A 101 0.26 18.32 -5.12
N ILE A 102 1.07 19.32 -5.53
CA ILE A 102 2.12 19.12 -6.53
C ILE A 102 3.18 18.15 -6.01
N GLY A 103 3.63 18.31 -4.76
CA GLY A 103 4.60 17.41 -4.13
C GLY A 103 4.08 15.98 -4.04
N TYR A 104 2.83 15.83 -3.61
CA TYR A 104 2.14 14.53 -3.56
C TYR A 104 2.05 13.86 -4.94
N ALA A 105 1.59 14.60 -5.95
CA ALA A 105 1.39 14.10 -7.31
C ALA A 105 2.72 13.77 -7.99
N ALA A 106 3.71 14.66 -7.90
CA ALA A 106 5.04 14.44 -8.48
C ALA A 106 5.72 13.21 -7.87
N TYR A 107 5.74 13.11 -6.53
CA TYR A 107 6.30 11.95 -5.85
C TYR A 107 5.58 10.65 -6.23
N SER A 108 4.25 10.65 -6.16
CA SER A 108 3.45 9.46 -6.49
C SER A 108 3.71 9.01 -7.93
N VAL A 109 3.66 9.92 -8.91
CA VAL A 109 3.88 9.60 -10.33
C VAL A 109 5.30 9.07 -10.57
N THR A 110 6.32 9.71 -10.00
CA THR A 110 7.71 9.26 -10.17
C THR A 110 7.91 7.87 -9.57
N VAL A 111 7.49 7.66 -8.32
CA VAL A 111 7.73 6.38 -7.63
C VAL A 111 6.87 5.26 -8.22
N LEU A 112 5.61 5.51 -8.59
CA LEU A 112 4.80 4.54 -9.31
C LEU A 112 5.42 4.19 -10.67
N TYR A 113 5.93 5.17 -11.40
CA TYR A 113 6.59 4.91 -12.68
C TYR A 113 7.77 3.96 -12.52
N PHE A 114 8.67 4.23 -11.56
CA PHE A 114 9.81 3.34 -11.30
C PHE A 114 9.38 1.96 -10.79
N LEU A 115 8.42 1.90 -9.86
CA LEU A 115 7.93 0.65 -9.27
C LEU A 115 7.23 -0.25 -10.30
N LEU A 116 6.47 0.34 -11.24
CA LEU A 116 5.80 -0.40 -12.31
C LEU A 116 6.75 -0.80 -13.45
N ARG A 117 7.84 -0.05 -13.66
CA ARG A 117 8.83 -0.29 -14.72
C ARG A 117 9.88 -1.33 -14.31
N ASN A 118 10.13 -1.52 -13.00
CA ASN A 118 11.03 -2.55 -12.50
C ASN A 118 10.40 -3.95 -12.67
N LYS A 119 10.66 -4.58 -13.83
CA LYS A 119 10.43 -6.02 -13.99
C LYS A 119 11.49 -6.72 -13.14
N VAL A 120 11.11 -7.23 -11.97
CA VAL A 120 11.95 -8.16 -11.22
C VAL A 120 12.16 -9.39 -12.10
N SER A 121 13.29 -9.45 -12.79
CA SER A 121 13.71 -10.65 -13.52
C SER A 121 13.90 -11.74 -12.48
N PRO A 122 13.18 -12.88 -12.56
CA PRO A 122 13.50 -14.03 -11.74
C PRO A 122 14.88 -14.47 -12.18
N THR A 123 15.90 -14.35 -11.31
CA THR A 123 17.15 -15.07 -11.50
C THR A 123 16.79 -16.55 -11.54
N PRO A 124 16.97 -17.26 -12.67
CA PRO A 124 16.83 -18.69 -12.68
C PRO A 124 17.91 -19.24 -11.74
N ALA A 125 17.49 -19.85 -10.64
CA ALA A 125 18.35 -20.81 -9.97
C ALA A 125 18.52 -21.95 -10.97
N GLU A 126 19.64 -21.96 -11.69
CA GLU A 126 20.09 -23.12 -12.41
C GLU A 126 20.84 -24.00 -11.40
N PRO A 127 20.23 -25.06 -10.84
CA PRO A 127 21.04 -26.13 -10.31
C PRO A 127 21.64 -26.80 -11.54
N LYS A 128 22.80 -26.29 -11.96
CA LYS A 128 23.74 -27.08 -12.75
C LYS A 128 24.06 -28.26 -11.85
N SER A 129 23.30 -29.34 -12.04
CA SER A 129 23.75 -30.71 -11.89
C SER A 129 25.06 -30.80 -12.64
N ALA A 130 26.12 -30.35 -11.97
CA ALA A 130 27.49 -30.69 -12.25
C ALA A 130 27.56 -32.20 -12.03
N ASP A 131 27.19 -32.90 -13.09
CA ASP A 131 28.11 -33.83 -13.71
C ASP A 131 28.80 -34.77 -12.71
N LEU A 132 27.99 -35.62 -12.09
CA LEU A 132 28.47 -36.87 -11.48
C LEU A 132 28.52 -38.00 -12.53
N SER A 133 28.25 -37.70 -13.80
CA SER A 133 28.34 -38.63 -14.94
C SER A 133 29.73 -38.71 -15.56
N SER A 134 30.65 -37.81 -15.21
CA SER A 134 32.02 -37.78 -15.75
C SER A 134 33.07 -38.46 -14.87
N VAL A 135 32.67 -39.31 -13.91
CA VAL A 135 33.61 -40.21 -13.22
C VAL A 135 33.80 -41.48 -14.06
N PRO A 136 34.90 -41.65 -14.83
CA PRO A 136 35.18 -42.89 -15.51
C PRO A 136 35.39 -44.01 -14.48
N SER A 137 34.55 -45.03 -14.55
CA SER A 137 34.80 -46.32 -13.90
C SER A 137 35.81 -47.11 -14.74
N SER A 138 37.10 -46.86 -14.58
CA SER A 138 38.19 -47.68 -15.15
C SER A 138 39.48 -47.49 -14.37
#